data_AF-A0A6J5CB66-F1
#
_entry.id   AF-A0A6J5CB66-F1
#
_cell.length_a   1.000
_cell.length_b   1.000
_cell.length_c   1.000
_cell.angle_alpha   90.00
_cell.angle_beta   90.00
_cell.angle_gamma   90.00
#
_symmetry.space_group_name_H-M   'P 1'
#
loop_
_entity.id
_entity.type
_entity.pdbx_description
1 polymer ?
#
loop_
_entity_poly.entity_id
_entity_poly.type
_entity_poly.pdbx_seq_one_letter_code
_entity_poly.pdbx_strand_id
1 'polypeptide(L)'
;MNSFENLSSEDRKRMSYLKSRDDCIEFAKNVRNKYPHLVPAARQRSVEVRVNAMNLDSALRRDIWSVVYAQEEAIFVKHGKRLRAGNTLKAITNRGELGAVAYVVMQPGSESFELLHSLGLGDYTFEAVVLRHQEHFSSDVVEAARRKLDGRQGSDAAGIT
;
A
#
# COMPACT_ATOMS: atom_id res chain seq x y z
N MET A 1 -3.52 -9.64 3.34
CA MET A 1 -2.78 -10.70 4.08
C MET A 1 -1.37 -10.20 4.21
N ASN A 2 -0.96 -9.88 5.43
CA ASN A 2 0.28 -9.14 5.68
C ASN A 2 1.48 -9.99 5.28
N SER A 3 2.23 -9.58 4.24
CA SER A 3 3.35 -10.38 3.72
C SER A 3 4.43 -10.65 4.77
N PHE A 4 4.50 -9.86 5.85
CA PHE A 4 5.42 -10.07 6.98
C PHE A 4 5.03 -11.19 7.94
N GLU A 5 3.74 -11.48 8.09
CA GLU A 5 3.26 -12.46 9.07
C GLU A 5 3.71 -13.88 8.71
N ASN A 6 3.80 -14.18 7.41
CA ASN A 6 4.21 -15.48 6.89
C ASN A 6 5.73 -15.63 6.67
N LEU A 7 6.54 -14.61 6.99
CA LEU A 7 7.99 -14.69 6.84
C LEU A 7 8.63 -15.52 7.95
N SER A 8 9.62 -16.34 7.56
CA SER A 8 10.53 -16.99 8.50
C SER A 8 11.29 -15.96 9.33
N SER A 9 11.81 -16.35 10.50
CA SER A 9 12.65 -15.48 11.34
C SER A 9 13.86 -14.92 10.58
N GLU A 10 14.46 -15.76 9.73
CA GLU A 10 15.59 -15.38 8.88
C GLU A 10 15.18 -14.37 7.79
N ASP A 11 14.01 -14.53 7.17
CA ASP A 11 13.50 -13.57 6.19
C ASP A 11 13.15 -12.22 6.81
N ARG A 12 12.57 -12.21 8.02
CA ARG A 12 12.34 -10.98 8.79
C ARG A 12 13.67 -10.29 9.11
N LYS A 13 14.70 -11.06 9.48
CA LYS A 13 16.04 -10.54 9.70
C LYS A 13 16.61 -9.88 8.43
N ARG A 14 16.44 -10.49 7.25
CA ARG A 14 16.82 -9.87 5.96
C ARG A 14 16.15 -8.52 5.74
N MET A 15 14.83 -8.43 5.95
CA MET A 15 14.11 -7.16 5.81
C MET A 15 14.62 -6.08 6.77
N SER A 16 15.01 -6.48 7.99
CA SER A 16 15.52 -5.53 8.99
C SER A 16 16.79 -4.80 8.56
N TYR A 17 17.59 -5.38 7.67
CA TYR A 17 18.82 -4.77 7.14
C TYR A 17 18.56 -3.74 6.03
N LEU A 18 17.36 -3.70 5.45
CA LEU A 18 17.00 -2.73 4.43
C LEU A 18 16.63 -1.41 5.12
N LYS A 19 17.41 -0.36 4.85
CA LYS A 19 17.33 0.96 5.51
C LYS A 19 16.92 2.08 4.58
N SER A 20 16.89 1.83 3.27
CA SER A 20 16.47 2.78 2.26
C SER A 20 15.52 2.14 1.24
N ARG A 21 14.81 2.99 0.49
CA ARG A 21 14.05 2.56 -0.70
C ARG A 21 14.96 1.82 -1.69
N ASP A 22 16.19 2.31 -1.86
CA ASP A 22 17.12 1.81 -2.86
C ASP A 22 17.62 0.41 -2.48
N ASP A 23 17.87 0.18 -1.17
CA ASP A 23 18.18 -1.16 -0.64
C ASP A 23 17.04 -2.12 -0.94
N CYS A 24 15.79 -1.68 -0.74
CA CYS A 24 14.60 -2.51 -0.96
C CYS A 24 14.42 -2.86 -2.44
N ILE A 25 14.64 -1.89 -3.34
CA ILE A 25 14.55 -2.10 -4.80
C ILE A 25 15.60 -3.10 -5.26
N GLU A 26 16.86 -2.90 -4.83
CA GLU A 26 17.96 -3.78 -5.24
C GLU A 26 17.79 -5.19 -4.66
N PHE A 27 17.37 -5.28 -3.39
CA PHE A 27 17.03 -6.56 -2.78
C PHE A 27 15.92 -7.27 -3.55
N ALA A 28 14.80 -6.59 -3.85
CA ALA A 28 13.67 -7.15 -4.59
C ALA A 28 14.10 -7.67 -5.98
N LYS A 29 14.98 -6.92 -6.67
CA LYS A 29 15.53 -7.32 -7.95
C LYS A 29 16.34 -8.61 -7.84
N ASN A 30 17.21 -8.70 -6.84
CA ASN A 30 18.14 -9.82 -6.64
C ASN A 30 17.44 -11.10 -6.21
N VAL A 31 16.39 -10.99 -5.39
CA VAL A 31 15.68 -12.17 -4.87
C VAL A 31 14.57 -12.68 -5.80
N ARG A 32 14.11 -11.88 -6.78
CA ARG A 32 12.93 -12.17 -7.60
C ARG A 32 12.87 -13.59 -8.16
N ASN A 33 13.99 -14.11 -8.66
CA ASN A 33 14.02 -15.43 -9.31
C ASN A 33 14.17 -16.57 -8.30
N LYS A 34 14.85 -16.34 -7.18
CA LYS A 34 15.23 -17.40 -6.22
C LYS A 34 14.30 -17.46 -5.01
N TYR A 35 13.78 -16.32 -4.57
CA TYR A 35 12.89 -16.15 -3.42
C TYR A 35 11.77 -15.15 -3.76
N PRO A 36 10.88 -15.47 -4.70
CA PRO A 36 9.84 -14.56 -5.17
C PRO A 36 8.90 -14.07 -4.06
N HIS A 37 8.69 -14.86 -3.01
CA HIS A 37 7.90 -14.49 -1.84
C HIS A 37 8.46 -13.30 -1.05
N LEU A 38 9.76 -13.00 -1.20
CA LEU A 38 10.40 -11.85 -0.56
C LEU A 38 10.21 -10.54 -1.33
N VAL A 39 9.74 -10.59 -2.58
CA VAL A 39 9.51 -9.38 -3.40
C VAL A 39 8.40 -8.50 -2.80
N PRO A 40 7.22 -9.03 -2.44
CA PRO A 40 6.21 -8.26 -1.72
C PRO A 40 6.76 -7.70 -0.40
N ALA A 41 7.43 -8.52 0.42
CA ALA A 41 8.00 -8.07 1.68
C ALA A 41 8.99 -6.89 1.52
N ALA A 42 9.85 -6.93 0.51
CA ALA A 42 10.77 -5.84 0.21
C ALA A 42 10.03 -4.55 -0.21
N ARG A 43 8.93 -4.67 -0.98
CA ARG A 43 8.08 -3.52 -1.32
C ARG A 43 7.40 -2.93 -0.09
N GLN A 44 6.87 -3.77 0.79
CA GLN A 44 6.28 -3.33 2.05
C GLN A 44 7.34 -2.62 2.92
N ARG A 45 8.55 -3.18 3.01
CA ARG A 45 9.67 -2.57 3.71
C ARG A 45 10.08 -1.20 3.14
N SER A 46 10.04 -1.05 1.81
CA SER A 46 10.28 0.23 1.13
C SER A 46 9.29 1.30 1.60
N VAL A 47 8.01 0.94 1.76
CA VAL A 47 6.97 1.84 2.29
C VAL A 47 7.25 2.21 3.74
N GLU A 48 7.49 1.22 4.60
CA GLU A 48 7.74 1.43 6.04
C GLU A 48 8.91 2.37 6.30
N VAL A 49 10.05 2.12 5.66
CA VAL A 49 11.27 2.93 5.84
C VAL A 49 10.99 4.40 5.54
N ARG A 50 10.20 4.68 4.49
CA ARG A 50 9.87 6.04 4.07
C ARG A 50 8.88 6.71 5.01
N VAL A 51 7.88 5.99 5.52
CA VAL A 51 6.94 6.52 6.52
C VAL A 51 7.64 6.77 7.85
N ASN A 52 8.51 5.85 8.30
CA ASN A 52 9.26 6.00 9.54
C ASN A 52 10.14 7.25 9.53
N ALA A 53 10.74 7.58 8.38
CA ALA A 53 11.52 8.80 8.22
C ALA A 53 10.70 10.11 8.36
N MET A 54 9.37 10.04 8.28
CA MET A 54 8.50 11.22 8.45
C MET A 54 8.21 11.58 9.92
N ASN A 55 8.55 10.71 10.87
CA ASN A 55 8.31 10.93 12.31
C ASN A 55 6.86 11.35 12.64
N LEU A 56 5.88 10.71 12.00
CA LEU A 56 4.45 10.99 12.22
C LEU A 56 3.98 10.47 13.59
N ASP A 57 3.25 11.31 14.30
CA ASP A 57 2.73 11.12 15.66
C ASP A 57 1.46 10.26 15.72
N SER A 58 0.72 10.15 14.62
CA SER A 58 -0.55 9.42 14.55
C SER A 58 -0.46 8.15 13.70
N ALA A 59 -1.06 7.06 14.19
CA ALA A 59 -1.18 5.79 13.47
C ALA A 59 -1.99 5.96 12.17
N LEU A 60 -3.08 6.71 12.20
CA LEU A 60 -3.88 7.04 11.02
C LEU A 60 -3.04 7.77 9.96
N ARG A 61 -2.25 8.75 10.38
CA ARG A 61 -1.39 9.50 9.45
C ARG A 61 -0.31 8.60 8.85
N ARG A 62 0.31 7.73 9.65
CA ARG A 62 1.26 6.73 9.15
C ARG A 62 0.62 5.86 8.07
N ASP A 63 -0.57 5.35 8.32
CA ASP A 63 -1.32 4.51 7.38
C ASP A 63 -1.68 5.24 6.08
N ILE A 64 -2.14 6.49 6.16
CA ILE A 64 -2.44 7.32 4.98
C ILE A 64 -1.18 7.53 4.13
N TRP A 65 -0.07 7.90 4.75
CA TRP A 65 1.19 8.12 4.03
C TRP A 65 1.82 6.81 3.53
N SER A 66 1.54 5.67 4.18
CA SER A 66 1.90 4.36 3.64
C SER A 66 1.21 4.09 2.30
N VAL A 67 -0.08 4.45 2.14
CA VAL A 67 -0.78 4.33 0.84
C VAL A 67 -0.09 5.18 -0.23
N VAL A 68 0.29 6.42 0.10
CA VAL A 68 0.98 7.32 -0.83
C VAL A 68 2.29 6.69 -1.32
N TYR A 69 3.12 6.18 -0.41
CA TYR A 69 4.39 5.55 -0.80
C TYR A 69 4.21 4.20 -1.48
N ALA A 70 3.17 3.43 -1.15
CA ALA A 70 2.83 2.22 -1.86
C ALA A 70 2.42 2.50 -3.32
N GLN A 71 1.65 3.56 -3.55
CA GLN A 71 1.31 4.01 -4.91
C GLN A 71 2.55 4.41 -5.70
N GLU A 72 3.50 5.11 -5.10
CA GLU A 72 4.78 5.45 -5.75
C GLU A 72 5.64 4.23 -6.06
N GLU A 73 5.56 3.19 -5.22
CA GLU A 73 6.21 1.90 -5.49
C GLU A 73 5.53 1.19 -6.66
N ALA A 74 4.21 1.17 -6.70
CA ALA A 74 3.42 0.68 -7.82
C ALA A 74 3.78 1.39 -9.14
N ILE A 75 3.83 2.73 -9.13
CA ILE A 75 4.23 3.53 -10.29
C ILE A 75 5.66 3.21 -10.73
N PHE A 76 6.58 3.02 -9.78
CA PHE A 76 7.95 2.62 -10.08
C PHE A 76 8.03 1.25 -10.72
N VAL A 77 7.30 0.25 -10.21
CA VAL A 77 7.28 -1.09 -10.83
C VAL A 77 6.69 -1.03 -12.24
N LYS A 78 5.63 -0.24 -12.45
CA LYS A 78 4.97 -0.12 -13.76
C LYS A 78 5.82 0.60 -14.81
N HIS A 79 6.52 1.66 -14.43
CA HIS A 79 7.18 2.57 -15.38
C HIS A 79 8.72 2.59 -15.30
N GLY A 80 9.31 1.96 -14.29
CA GLY A 80 10.75 2.00 -14.00
C GLY A 80 11.26 3.37 -13.52
N LYS A 81 10.36 4.32 -13.19
CA LYS A 81 10.71 5.70 -12.84
C LYS A 81 10.22 6.07 -11.44
N ARG A 82 11.04 6.83 -10.71
CA ARG A 82 10.69 7.35 -9.38
C ARG A 82 9.75 8.55 -9.53
N LEU A 83 8.46 8.27 -9.66
CA LEU A 83 7.42 9.29 -9.77
C LEU A 83 6.63 9.40 -8.46
N ARG A 84 6.06 10.58 -8.25
CA ARG A 84 5.18 10.88 -7.10
C ARG A 84 3.75 10.45 -7.41
N ALA A 85 2.98 10.11 -6.37
CA ALA A 85 1.54 9.86 -6.48
C ALA A 85 0.77 11.19 -6.67
N GLY A 86 0.97 11.84 -7.81
CA GLY A 86 0.58 13.25 -8.03
C GLY A 86 -0.90 13.54 -7.77
N ASN A 87 -1.81 12.66 -8.24
CA ASN A 87 -3.25 12.82 -8.02
C ASN A 87 -3.62 12.73 -6.53
N THR A 88 -3.00 11.79 -5.81
CA THR A 88 -3.22 11.59 -4.37
C THR A 88 -2.66 12.76 -3.57
N LEU A 89 -1.45 13.21 -3.88
CA LEU A 89 -0.86 14.38 -3.23
C LEU A 89 -1.70 15.64 -3.48
N LYS A 90 -2.19 15.84 -4.71
CA LYS A 90 -3.11 16.94 -5.04
C LYS A 90 -4.40 16.86 -4.24
N ALA A 91 -4.97 15.66 -4.05
CA ALA A 91 -6.15 15.48 -3.22
C ALA A 91 -5.89 15.83 -1.76
N ILE A 92 -4.75 15.39 -1.19
CA ILE A 92 -4.34 15.72 0.18
C ILE A 92 -4.14 17.24 0.34
N THR A 93 -3.46 17.90 -0.60
CA THR A 93 -3.27 19.36 -0.56
C THR A 93 -4.60 20.11 -0.59
N ASN A 94 -5.55 19.66 -1.39
CA ASN A 94 -6.82 20.37 -1.57
C ASN A 94 -7.86 20.09 -0.48
N ARG A 95 -7.80 18.92 0.16
CA ARG A 95 -8.87 18.41 1.03
C ARG A 95 -8.41 18.03 2.44
N GLY A 96 -7.11 18.14 2.73
CA GLY A 96 -6.50 17.51 3.90
C GLY A 96 -6.42 15.99 3.78
N GLU A 97 -5.71 15.36 4.72
CA GLU A 97 -5.46 13.91 4.71
C GLU A 97 -6.77 13.10 4.76
N LEU A 98 -7.65 13.37 5.73
CA LEU A 98 -8.94 12.66 5.86
C LEU A 98 -9.88 12.91 4.68
N GLY A 99 -10.01 14.17 4.25
CA GLY A 99 -10.87 14.54 3.15
C GLY A 99 -10.42 13.92 1.82
N ALA A 100 -9.11 13.73 1.63
CA ALA A 100 -8.57 13.03 0.46
C ALA A 100 -8.90 11.53 0.49
N VAL A 101 -8.73 10.87 1.64
CA VAL A 101 -9.08 9.44 1.81
C VAL A 101 -10.55 9.22 1.49
N ALA A 102 -11.44 9.97 2.14
CA ALA A 102 -12.88 9.88 1.91
C ALA A 102 -13.25 10.14 0.45
N TYR A 103 -12.67 11.18 -0.16
CA TYR A 103 -12.91 11.50 -1.57
C TYR A 103 -12.53 10.35 -2.50
N VAL A 104 -11.32 9.78 -2.34
CA VAL A 104 -10.82 8.70 -3.22
C VAL A 104 -11.62 7.41 -3.03
N VAL A 105 -11.95 7.05 -1.78
CA VAL A 105 -12.76 5.86 -1.48
C VAL A 105 -14.16 5.94 -2.07
N MET A 106 -14.72 7.14 -2.22
CA MET A 106 -16.02 7.33 -2.87
C MET A 106 -15.97 7.29 -4.40
N GLN A 107 -14.80 7.40 -5.03
CA GLN A 107 -14.67 7.26 -6.48
C GLN A 107 -14.67 5.79 -6.90
N PRO A 108 -15.03 5.46 -8.15
CA PRO A 108 -14.83 4.12 -8.71
C PRO A 108 -13.39 3.62 -8.53
N GLY A 109 -13.21 2.29 -8.50
CA GLY A 109 -11.90 1.67 -8.38
C GLY A 109 -10.89 2.24 -9.38
N SER A 110 -9.70 2.58 -8.90
CA SER A 110 -8.64 3.17 -9.73
C SER A 110 -7.65 2.11 -10.20
N GLU A 111 -6.93 2.39 -11.30
CA GLU A 111 -5.83 1.52 -11.74
C GLU A 111 -4.78 1.31 -10.64
N SER A 112 -4.51 2.35 -9.83
CA SER A 112 -3.59 2.24 -8.69
C SER A 112 -4.08 1.24 -7.64
N PHE A 113 -5.40 1.13 -7.41
CA PHE A 113 -5.97 0.16 -6.47
C PHE A 113 -5.66 -1.27 -6.94
N GLU A 114 -5.97 -1.60 -8.19
CA GLU A 114 -5.69 -2.92 -8.75
C GLU A 114 -4.19 -3.24 -8.78
N LEU A 115 -3.37 -2.25 -9.14
CA LEU A 115 -1.93 -2.41 -9.18
C LEU A 115 -1.36 -2.72 -7.79
N LEU A 116 -1.82 -2.05 -6.73
CA LEU A 116 -1.39 -2.34 -5.37
C LEU A 116 -1.69 -3.79 -4.97
N HIS A 117 -2.90 -4.28 -5.27
CA HIS A 117 -3.26 -5.68 -5.01
C HIS A 117 -2.34 -6.65 -5.77
N SER A 118 -2.10 -6.43 -7.07
CA SER A 118 -1.22 -7.28 -7.89
C SER A 118 0.23 -7.33 -7.40
N LEU A 119 0.67 -6.31 -6.66
CA LEU A 119 2.04 -6.19 -6.16
C LEU A 119 2.23 -6.70 -4.73
N GLY A 120 1.18 -7.25 -4.10
CA GLY A 120 1.21 -7.68 -2.70
C GLY A 120 1.13 -6.51 -1.71
N LEU A 121 0.59 -5.37 -2.15
CA LEU A 121 0.41 -4.14 -1.37
C LEU A 121 -1.06 -3.80 -1.13
N GLY A 122 -1.98 -4.77 -1.23
CA GLY A 122 -3.43 -4.55 -1.04
C GLY A 122 -3.82 -4.02 0.34
N ASP A 123 -3.00 -4.30 1.37
CA ASP A 123 -3.20 -3.76 2.72
C ASP A 123 -2.84 -2.25 2.81
N TYR A 124 -2.16 -1.71 1.78
CA TYR A 124 -1.82 -0.29 1.61
C TYR A 124 -2.74 0.42 0.61
N THR A 125 -4.04 0.18 0.72
CA THR A 125 -5.10 0.90 0.00
C THR A 125 -5.82 1.87 0.93
N PHE A 126 -6.43 2.93 0.40
CA PHE A 126 -7.22 3.84 1.24
C PHE A 126 -8.45 3.16 1.82
N GLU A 127 -9.03 2.20 1.09
CA GLU A 127 -10.10 1.34 1.57
C GLU A 127 -9.66 0.56 2.82
N ALA A 128 -8.46 -0.03 2.81
CA ALA A 128 -7.93 -0.71 3.99
C ALA A 128 -7.63 0.25 5.15
N VAL A 129 -7.19 1.49 4.88
CA VAL A 129 -7.04 2.53 5.91
C VAL A 129 -8.38 2.86 6.55
N VAL A 130 -9.43 3.09 5.75
CA VAL A 130 -10.78 3.38 6.26
C VAL A 130 -11.27 2.26 7.17
N LEU A 131 -11.08 0.99 6.79
CA LEU A 131 -11.52 -0.13 7.61
C LEU A 131 -10.72 -0.30 8.92
N ARG A 132 -9.48 0.15 8.98
CA ARG A 132 -8.65 0.12 10.21
C ARG A 132 -8.95 1.28 11.16
N HIS A 133 -9.41 2.40 10.64
CA HIS A 133 -9.61 3.67 11.37
C HIS A 133 -11.03 4.21 11.17
N GLN A 134 -12.03 3.33 11.30
CA GLN A 134 -13.44 3.61 10.94
C GLN A 134 -14.03 4.79 11.71
N GLU A 135 -13.58 5.00 12.95
CA GLU A 135 -13.99 6.09 13.84
C GLU A 135 -13.71 7.50 13.27
N HIS A 136 -12.85 7.60 12.26
CA HIS A 136 -12.51 8.85 11.60
C HIS A 136 -13.32 9.13 10.31
N PHE A 137 -14.20 8.22 9.91
CA PHE A 137 -14.94 8.30 8.64
C PHE A 137 -16.45 8.15 8.87
N SER A 138 -17.25 8.69 7.94
CA SER A 138 -18.70 8.45 7.96
C SER A 138 -19.03 7.00 7.59
N SER A 139 -20.20 6.52 8.01
CA SER A 139 -20.71 5.20 7.66
C SER A 139 -20.68 4.95 6.15
N ASP A 140 -21.05 5.93 5.34
CA ASP A 140 -21.09 5.80 3.88
C ASP A 140 -19.70 5.56 3.28
N VAL A 141 -18.66 6.20 3.82
CA VAL A 141 -17.27 6.00 3.40
C VAL A 141 -16.78 4.62 3.82
N VAL A 142 -17.11 4.17 5.03
CA VAL A 142 -16.79 2.82 5.52
C VAL A 142 -17.44 1.74 4.67
N GLU A 143 -18.72 1.91 4.34
CA GLU A 143 -19.45 0.96 3.48
C GLU A 143 -18.97 0.99 2.03
N ALA A 144 -18.53 2.14 1.52
CA ALA A 144 -17.87 2.21 0.21
C ALA A 144 -16.54 1.46 0.19
N ALA A 145 -15.71 1.61 1.23
CA ALA A 145 -14.45 0.89 1.38
C ALA A 145 -14.66 -0.63 1.45
N ARG A 146 -15.63 -1.08 2.26
CA ARG A 146 -15.99 -2.49 2.42
C ARG A 146 -16.42 -3.10 1.08
N ARG A 147 -17.38 -2.49 0.39
CA ARG A 147 -17.88 -2.98 -0.90
C ARG A 147 -16.78 -3.14 -1.95
N LYS A 148 -15.81 -2.23 -2.00
CA LYS A 148 -14.69 -2.33 -2.95
C LYS A 148 -13.78 -3.52 -2.65
N LEU A 149 -13.42 -3.70 -1.38
CA LEU A 149 -12.56 -4.81 -0.97
C LEU A 149 -13.26 -6.16 -1.17
N ASP A 150 -14.56 -6.24 -0.84
CA ASP A 150 -15.36 -7.45 -1.03
C ASP A 150 -15.55 -7.80 -2.52
N GLY A 151 -15.86 -6.80 -3.35
CA GLY A 151 -16.00 -6.98 -4.80
C GLY A 151 -14.71 -7.51 -5.44
N ARG A 152 -13.55 -7.06 -4.94
CA ARG A 152 -12.25 -7.53 -5.39
C ARG A 152 -11.97 -8.98 -4.96
N GLN A 153 -12.31 -9.35 -3.72
CA GLN A 153 -12.18 -10.74 -3.24
C GLN A 153 -13.05 -11.70 -4.06
N GLY A 154 -14.28 -11.29 -4.40
CA GLY A 154 -15.15 -12.06 -5.29
C GLY A 154 -14.55 -12.26 -6.69
N SER A 155 -13.80 -11.26 -7.19
CA SER A 155 -13.12 -11.31 -8.49
C SER A 155 -11.87 -12.21 -8.47
N ASP A 156 -11.10 -12.21 -7.38
CA ASP A 156 -9.98 -13.16 -7.18
C ASP A 156 -10.46 -14.61 -7.12
N ALA A 157 -11.59 -14.88 -6.44
CA ALA A 157 -12.16 -16.21 -6.35
C ALA A 157 -12.68 -16.73 -7.70
N ALA A 158 -13.24 -15.86 -8.54
CA ALA A 158 -13.76 -16.22 -9.86
C ALA A 158 -12.65 -16.46 -10.91
N GLY A 159 -11.47 -15.87 -10.75
CA GLY A 159 -10.34 -16.00 -11.68
C GLY A 159 -9.47 -17.25 -11.50
N ILE A 160 -9.84 -18.15 -10.58
CA ILE A 160 -9.11 -19.41 -10.29
C ILE A 160 -9.83 -20.65 -10.87
N THR A 161 -10.91 -20.46 -11.66
CA THR A 161 -11.62 -21.56 -12.36
C THR A 161 -11.17 -21.64 -13.82
#